data_AF-A0A653S1T6-F1
#
_entry.id   AF-A0A653S1T6-F1
#
_cell.length_a   1.000
_cell.length_b   1.000
_cell.length_c   1.000
_cell.angle_alpha   90.00
_cell.angle_beta   90.00
_cell.angle_gamma   90.00
#
_symmetry.space_group_name_H-M   'P 1'
#
loop_
_entity.id
_entity.type
_entity.pdbx_description
1 polymer ?
#
loop_
_entity_poly.entity_id
_entity_poly.type
_entity_poly.pdbx_seq_one_letter_code
_entity_poly.pdbx_strand_id
1 'polypeptide(L)' 'MNDTGHDALESRVTELETRLAFQEQTIGELNDALAQARLELSAQTGLLRRMMDDLRQARTVQFPDASEEPPPPHY' A
#
# COMPACT_ATOMS: atom_id res chain seq x y z
N MET A 1 40.49 -16.68 -37.93
CA MET A 1 39.58 -15.55 -38.24
C MET A 1 38.19 -15.71 -37.62
N ASN A 2 37.99 -16.58 -36.61
CA ASN A 2 36.71 -16.73 -35.89
C ASN A 2 36.71 -16.13 -34.48
N ASP A 3 37.87 -15.70 -33.97
CA ASP A 3 38.05 -15.20 -32.59
C ASP A 3 37.29 -13.90 -32.33
N THR A 4 37.38 -12.94 -33.26
CA THR A 4 36.81 -11.60 -33.06
C THR A 4 35.28 -11.58 -32.94
N GLY A 5 34.58 -12.55 -33.55
CA GLY A 5 33.13 -12.69 -33.40
C GLY A 5 32.74 -13.31 -32.06
N HIS A 6 33.59 -14.20 -31.52
CA HIS A 6 33.39 -14.80 -30.21
C HIS A 6 33.61 -13.76 -29.10
N ASP A 7 34.72 -13.01 -29.19
CA ASP A 7 35.07 -11.96 -28.21
C ASP A 7 34.00 -10.84 -28.13
N ALA A 8 33.43 -10.47 -29.28
CA ALA A 8 32.36 -9.46 -29.33
C ALA A 8 31.05 -9.97 -28.71
N LEU A 9 30.75 -11.27 -28.88
CA LEU A 9 29.58 -11.88 -28.27
C LEU A 9 29.76 -12.01 -26.74
N GLU A 10 30.93 -12.47 -26.30
CA GLU A 10 31.26 -12.57 -24.87
C GLU A 10 31.17 -11.22 -24.18
N SER A 11 31.76 -10.17 -24.76
CA SER A 11 31.67 -8.81 -24.22
C SER A 11 30.22 -8.33 -24.08
N ARG A 12 29.37 -8.64 -25.06
CA ARG A 12 27.94 -8.28 -25.03
C ARG A 12 27.17 -9.08 -23.98
N VAL A 13 27.50 -10.36 -23.80
CA VAL A 13 26.91 -11.20 -22.74
C VAL A 13 27.27 -10.64 -21.37
N THR A 14 28.54 -10.31 -21.12
CA THR A 14 28.98 -9.70 -19.85
C THR A 14 28.29 -8.36 -19.57
N GLU A 15 28.11 -7.51 -20.58
CA GLU A 15 27.34 -6.26 -20.42
C GLU A 15 25.88 -6.54 -20.05
N LEU A 16 25.24 -7.50 -20.72
CA LEU A 16 23.86 -7.87 -20.45
C LEU A 16 23.69 -8.48 -19.06
N GLU A 17 24.61 -9.33 -18.61
CA GLU A 17 24.61 -9.90 -17.26
C GLU A 17 24.76 -8.82 -16.19
N THR A 18 25.66 -7.86 -16.41
CA THR A 18 25.83 -6.71 -15.51
C THR A 18 24.53 -5.89 -15.43
N ARG A 19 23.93 -5.57 -16.58
CA ARG A 19 22.66 -4.84 -16.64
C ARG A 19 21.50 -5.62 -16.03
N LEU A 20 21.49 -6.94 -16.18
CA LEU A 20 20.48 -7.82 -15.58
C LEU A 20 20.59 -7.78 -14.06
N ALA A 21 21.79 -7.93 -13.50
CA ALA A 21 22.01 -7.87 -12.04
C ALA A 21 21.52 -6.54 -11.44
N PHE A 22 21.81 -5.40 -12.09
CA PHE A 22 21.29 -4.10 -11.64
C PHE A 22 19.76 -4.01 -11.70
N GLN A 23 19.15 -4.57 -12.75
CA GLN A 23 17.68 -4.60 -12.86
C GLN A 23 17.05 -5.49 -11.80
N GLU A 24 17.63 -6.65 -11.50
CA GLU A 24 17.15 -7.55 -10.44
C GLU A 24 17.22 -6.88 -9.07
N GLN A 25 18.32 -6.20 -8.77
CA GLN A 25 18.44 -5.39 -7.56
C GLN A 25 17.35 -4.30 -7.51
N THR A 26 17.18 -3.55 -8.59
CA THR A 26 16.18 -2.46 -8.67
C THR A 26 14.76 -2.99 -8.47
N ILE A 27 14.43 -4.16 -9.04
CA ILE A 27 13.13 -4.80 -8.85
C ILE A 27 12.93 -5.21 -7.39
N GLY A 28 13.97 -5.72 -6.73
CA GLY A 28 13.94 -6.01 -5.30
C GLY A 28 13.60 -4.77 -4.47
N GLU A 29 14.34 -3.68 -4.68
CA GLU A 29 14.14 -2.41 -3.98
C GLU A 29 12.73 -1.83 -4.20
N LEU A 30 12.23 -1.90 -5.45
CA LEU A 30 10.87 -1.44 -5.77
C LEU A 30 9.79 -2.30 -5.11
N ASN A 31 9.98 -3.61 -5.02
CA ASN A 31 9.04 -4.51 -4.35
C ASN A 31 8.96 -4.21 -2.85
N ASP A 32 10.10 -3.99 -2.20
CA ASP A 32 10.16 -3.65 -0.78
C ASP A 32 9.48 -2.30 -0.51
N ALA A 33 9.77 -1.29 -1.33
CA ALA A 33 9.11 0.02 -1.23
C ALA A 33 7.58 -0.08 -1.45
N LEU A 34 7.13 -0.88 -2.41
CA LEU A 34 5.71 -1.09 -2.67
C LEU A 34 5.02 -1.83 -1.51
N ALA A 35 5.68 -2.83 -0.92
CA ALA A 35 5.16 -3.55 0.23
C ALA A 35 4.99 -2.61 1.43
N GLN A 36 5.99 -1.77 1.71
CA GLN A 36 5.92 -0.76 2.76
C GLN A 36 4.78 0.23 2.52
N ALA A 37 4.65 0.77 1.31
CA ALA A 37 3.57 1.71 0.96
C ALA A 37 2.17 1.09 1.15
N ARG A 38 2.00 -0.21 0.85
CA ARG A 38 0.74 -0.92 1.07
C ARG A 38 0.39 -1.06 2.55
N LEU A 39 1.38 -1.31 3.41
CA LEU A 39 1.18 -1.36 4.87
C LEU A 39 0.77 0.00 5.42
N GLU A 40 1.46 1.06 5.00
CA GLU A 40 1.13 2.44 5.39
C GLU A 40 -0.28 2.83 4.95
N LEU A 41 -0.66 2.53 3.71
CA LEU A 41 -2.00 2.79 3.20
C LEU A 41 -3.08 2.03 3.97
N SER A 42 -2.82 0.76 4.33
CA SER A 42 -3.73 -0.03 5.15
C SER A 42 -3.95 0.60 6.53
N ALA A 43 -2.87 1.04 7.18
CA ALA A 43 -2.94 1.71 8.47
C ALA A 43 -3.72 3.04 8.39
N GLN A 44 -3.43 3.87 7.38
CA GLN A 44 -4.15 5.13 7.14
C GLN A 44 -5.64 4.90 6.88
N THR A 45 -5.97 3.90 6.06
CA THR A 45 -7.36 3.52 5.78
C THR A 45 -8.08 3.08 7.06
N GLY A 46 -7.39 2.33 7.94
CA GLY A 46 -7.91 1.94 9.25
C GLY A 46 -8.19 3.13 10.15
N LEU A 47 -7.27 4.11 10.21
CA LEU A 47 -7.47 5.34 10.98
C LEU A 47 -8.66 6.14 10.47
N LEU A 48 -8.78 6.32 9.14
CA LEU A 48 -9.91 7.03 8.53
C LEU A 48 -11.26 6.37 8.87
N ARG A 49 -11.33 5.04 8.85
CA ARG A 49 -12.55 4.31 9.26
C ARG A 49 -12.92 4.60 10.70
N ARG A 50 -11.96 4.52 11.63
CA ARG A 50 -12.20 4.83 13.04
C ARG A 50 -12.68 6.27 13.23
N MET A 51 -12.03 7.23 12.59
CA MET A 51 -12.45 8.64 12.64
C MET A 51 -13.88 8.83 12.12
N MET A 52 -14.27 8.15 11.04
CA MET A 52 -15.64 8.20 10.53
C MET A 52 -16.65 7.59 11.50
N ASP A 53 -16.29 6.49 12.17
CA ASP A 53 -17.15 5.86 13.17
C ASP A 53 -17.29 6.74 14.42
N ASP A 54 -16.19 7.35 14.90
CA ASP A 54 -16.20 8.29 16.01
C ASP A 54 -17.07 9.52 15.70
N LEU A 55 -16.99 10.06 14.47
CA LEU A 55 -17.85 11.17 14.03
C LEU A 55 -19.32 10.78 13.97
N ARG A 56 -19.64 9.55 13.54
CA ARG A 56 -21.02 9.04 13.54
C ARG A 56 -21.55 8.92 14.97
N GLN A 57 -20.76 8.36 15.88
CA GLN A 57 -21.13 8.24 17.30
C GLN A 57 -21.31 9.61 17.95
N ALA A 58 -20.42 10.56 17.70
CA ALA A 58 -20.58 11.93 18.20
C ALA A 58 -21.89 12.57 17.71
N ARG A 59 -22.27 12.33 16.45
CA ARG A 59 -23.55 12.81 15.90
C ARG A 59 -24.77 12.18 16.58
N THR A 60 -24.76 10.88 16.83
CA THR A 60 -25.89 10.19 17.51
C THR A 60 -26.03 10.63 18.95
N VAL A 61 -24.92 10.89 19.66
CA VAL A 61 -24.95 11.42 21.03
C VAL A 61 -25.54 12.84 21.07
N GLN A 62 -25.23 13.68 20.08
CA GLN A 62 -25.69 15.08 20.07
C GLN A 62 -27.14 15.24 19.58
N PHE A 63 -27.64 14.28 18.79
CA PHE A 63 -29.02 14.25 18.30
C PHE A 63 -29.57 12.82 18.44
N PRO A 64 -29.97 12.40 19.66
CA PRO A 64 -30.61 11.11 19.86
C PRO A 64 -31.93 11.06 19.08
N ASP A 65 -32.23 9.91 18.49
CA ASP A 65 -33.47 9.73 17.74
C ASP A 65 -34.65 9.75 18.73
N ALA A 66 -35.63 10.62 18.49
CA ALA A 66 -36.80 10.76 19.36
C ALA A 66 -37.64 9.46 19.46
N SER A 67 -37.41 8.51 18.54
CA SER A 67 -38.02 7.17 18.60
C SER A 67 -37.39 6.23 19.63
N GLU A 68 -36.23 6.56 20.20
CA GLU A 68 -35.56 5.81 21.27
C GLU A 68 -35.91 6.33 22.68
N GLU A 69 -36.69 7.41 22.82
CA GLU A 69 -37.19 7.87 24.12
C GLU A 69 -38.31 6.95 24.64
N PRO A 70 -38.19 6.39 25.86
CA PRO A 70 -39.28 5.61 26.44
C PRO A 70 -40.53 6.50 26.61
N PRO A 71 -41.73 5.98 26.31
CA PRO A 71 -42.95 6.78 26.35
C PRO A 71 -43.14 7.38 27.75
N PRO A 72 -43.60 8.65 27.83
CA PRO A 72 -43.66 9.36 29.10
C PRO A 72 -44.60 8.65 30.09
N PRO A 73 -44.27 8.66 31.40
CA PRO A 73 -45.11 8.01 32.40
C PRO A 73 -46.49 8.68 32.44
N HIS A 74 -47.53 7.87 32.31
CA HIS A 74 -48.91 8.31 32.49
C HIS A 74 -49.19 8.43 34.01
N TYR A 75 -49.46 9.64 34.49
CA TYR A 75 -49.90 9.94 35.87
C TYR A 75 -51.42 10.01 35.96
#